data_AF-A0A946TQ26-F1
#
_entry.id   AF-A0A946TQ26-F1
#
_cell.length_a   1.000
_cell.length_b   1.000
_cell.length_c   1.000
_cell.angle_alpha   90.00
_cell.angle_beta   90.00
_cell.angle_gamma   90.00
#
_symmetry.space_group_name_H-M   'P 1'
#
loop_
_entity.id
_entity.type
_entity.pdbx_description
1 polymer ?
#
loop_
_entity_poly.entity_id
_entity_poly.type
_entity_poly.pdbx_seq_one_letter_code
_entity_poly.pdbx_strand_id
1 'polypeptide(L)'
;MFIRLIFILLIAVSTPFINIDLSAAPKFVPGINDLPLMPGLSLRSETPVVFDTPGGRIVEVFAIGKASSIRIRAFYGETLPQLGWQPKSKSAFQRDNETLKIEISEDSKGRRVVRFSVVPQR
;
A
#
# COMPACT_ATOMS: atom_id res chain seq x y z
N MET A 1 11.30 -38.75 59.32
CA MET A 1 11.20 -39.75 58.23
C MET A 1 10.22 -39.20 57.19
N PHE A 2 10.58 -39.29 55.90
CA PHE A 2 9.87 -38.78 54.70
C PHE A 2 9.97 -37.26 54.44
N ILE A 3 10.91 -36.77 53.63
CA ILE A 3 11.02 -36.77 52.15
C ILE A 3 10.33 -35.56 51.48
N ARG A 4 11.20 -34.68 50.97
CA ARG A 4 11.13 -33.71 49.85
C ARG A 4 9.83 -33.67 49.05
N LEU A 5 9.39 -32.47 48.65
CA LEU A 5 9.12 -32.18 47.23
C LEU A 5 9.08 -30.68 46.93
N ILE A 6 10.06 -30.24 46.15
CA ILE A 6 10.06 -28.97 45.40
C ILE A 6 9.05 -29.14 44.25
N PHE A 7 8.10 -28.22 44.12
CA PHE A 7 7.25 -28.11 42.92
C PHE A 7 7.70 -26.89 42.13
N ILE A 8 8.47 -27.13 41.07
CA ILE A 8 8.78 -26.15 40.03
C ILE A 8 7.61 -26.20 39.05
N LEU A 9 6.81 -25.13 38.99
CA LEU A 9 5.73 -24.98 38.02
C LEU A 9 6.33 -24.55 36.68
N LEU A 10 6.44 -25.51 35.75
CA LEU A 10 6.84 -25.29 34.35
C LEU A 10 5.61 -24.82 33.56
N ILE A 11 5.46 -23.51 33.35
CA ILE A 11 4.43 -22.98 32.44
C ILE A 11 4.98 -23.08 31.02
N ALA A 12 4.50 -24.07 30.27
CA ALA A 12 4.71 -24.18 28.84
C ALA A 12 3.90 -23.07 28.14
N VAL A 13 4.51 -21.91 27.93
CA VAL A 13 3.92 -20.85 27.10
C VAL A 13 4.06 -21.27 25.65
N SER A 14 3.02 -21.91 25.12
CA SER A 14 2.89 -22.17 23.68
C SER A 14 2.59 -20.85 22.97
N THR A 15 3.62 -20.03 22.73
CA THR A 15 3.48 -18.85 21.86
C THR A 15 3.18 -19.33 20.45
N PRO A 16 2.02 -18.99 19.85
CA PRO A 16 1.84 -19.23 18.42
C PRO A 16 2.91 -18.43 17.68
N PHE A 17 3.76 -19.11 16.92
CA PHE A 17 4.66 -18.48 15.97
C PHE A 17 3.80 -17.71 14.96
N ILE A 18 3.69 -16.40 15.16
CA ILE A 18 3.21 -15.49 14.11
C ILE A 18 4.34 -15.51 13.07
N ASN A 19 4.12 -16.22 11.96
CA ASN A 19 4.99 -16.11 10.80
C ASN A 19 4.81 -14.72 10.21
N ILE A 20 5.49 -13.73 10.78
CA ILE A 20 5.69 -12.45 10.13
C ILE A 20 6.64 -12.74 8.98
N ASP A 21 6.13 -12.70 7.75
CA ASP A 21 6.99 -12.76 6.57
C ASP A 21 7.77 -11.45 6.48
N LEU A 22 8.90 -11.38 7.20
CA LEU A 22 9.78 -10.22 7.31
C LEU A 22 10.63 -9.98 6.04
N SER A 23 10.44 -10.76 4.97
CA SER A 23 11.41 -10.87 3.88
C SER A 23 10.92 -10.39 2.51
N ALA A 24 9.98 -9.45 2.46
CA ALA A 24 9.68 -8.71 1.24
C ALA A 24 10.06 -7.23 1.42
N ALA A 25 11.09 -6.78 0.70
CA ALA A 25 11.39 -5.36 0.61
C ALA A 25 10.14 -4.59 0.15
N PRO A 26 9.84 -3.43 0.74
CA PRO A 26 8.71 -2.62 0.31
C PRO A 26 8.86 -2.30 -1.17
N LYS A 27 7.82 -2.60 -1.95
CA LYS A 27 7.74 -2.25 -3.37
C LYS A 27 7.14 -0.86 -3.51
N PHE A 28 7.55 -0.14 -4.53
CA PHE A 28 7.09 1.22 -4.81
C PHE A 28 6.44 1.30 -6.19
N VAL A 29 5.55 2.28 -6.35
CA VAL A 29 4.90 2.58 -7.63
C VAL A 29 5.87 3.41 -8.48
N PRO A 30 6.31 2.92 -9.65
CA PRO A 30 7.33 3.59 -10.45
C PRO A 30 6.88 4.97 -10.93
N GLY A 31 7.78 5.95 -10.89
CA GLY A 31 7.49 7.31 -11.36
C GLY A 31 6.67 8.18 -10.39
N ILE A 32 6.30 7.66 -9.21
CA ILE A 32 5.66 8.44 -8.15
C ILE A 32 6.53 8.35 -6.90
N ASN A 33 7.11 9.48 -6.49
CA ASN A 33 8.14 9.48 -5.46
C ASN A 33 7.61 8.96 -4.10
N ASP A 34 8.31 7.96 -3.57
CA ASP A 34 8.05 7.28 -2.29
C ASP A 34 6.64 6.68 -2.13
N LEU A 35 5.90 6.43 -3.22
CA LEU A 35 4.56 5.84 -3.13
C LEU A 35 4.64 4.31 -2.98
N PRO A 36 4.27 3.72 -1.82
CA PRO A 36 4.31 2.28 -1.65
C PRO A 36 3.26 1.57 -2.51
N LEU A 37 3.67 0.46 -3.11
CA LEU A 37 2.76 -0.50 -3.72
C LEU A 37 2.17 -1.37 -2.60
N MET A 38 0.86 -1.24 -2.38
CA MET A 38 0.17 -2.00 -1.33
C MET A 38 0.43 -3.51 -1.49
N PRO A 39 0.81 -4.23 -0.42
CA PRO A 39 0.92 -5.68 -0.44
C PRO A 39 -0.37 -6.34 -0.94
N GLY A 40 -0.23 -7.26 -1.89
CA GLY A 40 -1.35 -7.91 -2.58
C GLY A 40 -1.83 -7.21 -3.86
N LEU A 41 -1.21 -6.07 -4.22
CA LEU A 41 -1.25 -5.51 -5.56
C LEU A 41 0.04 -5.85 -6.32
N SER A 42 -0.10 -6.05 -7.63
CA SER A 42 1.01 -6.21 -8.57
C SER A 42 0.91 -5.18 -9.67
N LEU A 43 2.02 -4.60 -10.10
CA LEU A 43 2.04 -3.68 -11.24
C LEU A 43 1.56 -4.41 -12.50
N ARG A 44 0.72 -3.74 -13.29
CA ARG A 44 0.32 -4.25 -14.61
C ARG A 44 1.43 -4.01 -15.64
N SER A 45 2.26 -3.00 -15.41
CA SER A 45 3.47 -2.66 -16.16
C SER A 45 4.47 -2.01 -15.20
N GLU A 46 5.73 -2.41 -15.26
CA GLU A 46 6.84 -1.79 -14.51
C GLU A 46 7.20 -0.40 -15.08
N THR A 47 6.83 -0.14 -16.34
CA THR A 47 7.05 1.16 -16.98
C THR A 47 5.80 2.03 -16.81
N PRO A 48 5.93 3.23 -16.22
CA PRO A 48 4.83 4.18 -16.11
C PRO A 48 4.48 4.75 -17.50
N VAL A 49 3.21 5.09 -17.70
CA VAL A 49 2.79 5.88 -18.86
C VAL A 49 3.00 7.35 -18.50
N VAL A 50 3.73 8.08 -19.35
CA VAL A 50 4.09 9.48 -19.11
C VAL A 50 3.56 10.33 -20.24
N PHE A 51 2.82 11.38 -19.89
CA PHE A 51 2.32 12.38 -20.83
C PHE A 51 2.95 13.72 -20.51
N ASP A 52 3.66 14.30 -21.48
CA ASP A 52 4.18 15.65 -21.36
C ASP A 52 3.13 16.65 -21.89
N THR A 53 2.82 17.67 -21.09
CA THR A 53 1.86 18.73 -21.43
C THR A 53 2.47 20.10 -21.18
N PRO A 54 1.92 21.19 -21.74
CA PRO A 54 2.36 22.55 -21.38
C PRO A 54 2.25 22.87 -19.88
N GLY A 55 1.37 22.16 -19.15
CA GLY A 55 1.19 22.32 -17.71
C GLY A 55 2.11 21.44 -16.86
N GLY A 56 3.04 20.71 -17.47
CA GLY A 56 3.94 19.78 -16.81
C GLY A 56 3.65 18.32 -17.16
N ARG A 57 4.32 17.42 -16.44
CA ARG A 57 4.32 15.98 -16.71
C ARG A 57 3.22 15.27 -15.91
N ILE A 58 2.43 14.44 -16.59
CA ILE A 58 1.44 13.56 -15.98
C ILE A 58 2.00 12.13 -16.00
N VAL A 59 2.01 11.48 -14.84
CA VAL A 59 2.48 10.09 -14.68
C VAL A 59 1.31 9.19 -14.34
N GLU A 60 1.16 8.07 -15.03
CA GLU A 60 0.14 7.06 -14.77
C GLU A 60 0.72 5.67 -14.59
N VAL A 61 0.23 4.96 -13.58
CA VAL A 61 0.62 3.58 -13.28
C VAL A 61 -0.61 2.77 -12.92
N PHE A 62 -0.65 1.53 -13.40
CA PHE A 62 -1.72 0.59 -13.11
C PHE A 62 -1.19 -0.55 -12.25
N ALA A 63 -1.90 -0.85 -11.18
CA ALA A 63 -1.71 -2.06 -10.39
C ALA A 63 -3.00 -2.89 -10.38
N ILE A 64 -2.87 -4.18 -10.10
CA ILE A 64 -3.97 -5.13 -10.07
C ILE A 64 -3.83 -6.10 -8.89
N GLY A 65 -4.94 -6.47 -8.27
CA GLY A 65 -4.92 -7.44 -7.17
C GLY A 65 -6.30 -7.92 -6.75
N LYS A 66 -6.33 -8.81 -5.75
CA LYS A 66 -7.57 -9.37 -5.18
C LYS A 66 -8.01 -8.64 -3.90
N ALA A 67 -7.27 -7.62 -3.46
CA ALA A 67 -7.65 -6.83 -2.30
C ALA A 67 -8.98 -6.09 -2.55
N SER A 68 -9.83 -5.97 -1.53
CA SER A 68 -11.09 -5.23 -1.66
C SER A 68 -10.84 -3.72 -1.79
N SER A 69 -11.74 -3.00 -2.46
CA SER A 69 -11.62 -1.54 -2.59
C SER A 69 -11.60 -0.81 -1.24
N ILE A 70 -12.25 -1.36 -0.22
CA ILE A 70 -12.23 -0.82 1.15
C ILE A 70 -10.83 -0.94 1.73
N ARG A 71 -10.20 -2.12 1.61
CA ARG A 71 -8.84 -2.36 2.11
C ARG A 71 -7.81 -1.49 1.40
N ILE A 72 -7.94 -1.32 0.08
CA ILE A 72 -7.06 -0.44 -0.71
C ILE A 72 -7.20 1.02 -0.26
N ARG A 73 -8.43 1.51 -0.09
CA ARG A 73 -8.66 2.88 0.41
C ARG A 73 -8.15 3.10 1.82
N ALA A 74 -8.36 2.14 2.72
CA ALA A 74 -7.85 2.23 4.10
C ALA A 74 -6.32 2.32 4.12
N PHE A 75 -5.65 1.43 3.38
CA PHE A 75 -4.19 1.43 3.26
C PHE A 75 -3.65 2.79 2.80
N TYR A 76 -4.14 3.33 1.67
CA TYR A 76 -3.65 4.61 1.16
C TYR A 76 -4.11 5.80 2.01
N GLY A 77 -5.29 5.73 2.62
CA GLY A 77 -5.78 6.76 3.54
C GLY A 77 -4.94 6.89 4.82
N GLU A 78 -4.37 5.78 5.31
CA GLU A 78 -3.47 5.77 6.47
C GLU A 78 -2.03 6.10 6.08
N THR A 79 -1.56 5.61 4.93
CA THR A 79 -0.15 5.70 4.53
C THR A 79 0.20 7.08 3.97
N LEU A 80 -0.66 7.65 3.11
CA LEU A 80 -0.34 8.87 2.37
C LEU A 80 -0.13 10.11 3.27
N PRO A 81 -0.96 10.36 4.31
CA PRO A 81 -0.72 11.47 5.24
C PRO A 81 0.66 11.42 5.91
N GLN A 82 1.16 10.23 6.22
CA GLN A 82 2.48 10.04 6.83
C GLN A 82 3.63 10.38 5.86
N LEU A 83 3.36 10.37 4.56
CA LEU A 83 4.30 10.72 3.49
C LEU A 83 4.14 12.19 3.01
N GLY A 84 3.36 13.00 3.75
CA GLY A 84 3.13 14.41 3.45
C GLY A 84 2.00 14.68 2.45
N TRP A 85 1.31 13.64 1.96
CA TRP A 85 0.16 13.79 1.07
C TRP A 85 -1.11 14.12 1.87
N GLN A 86 -1.63 15.33 1.67
CA GLN A 86 -2.84 15.82 2.33
C GLN A 86 -4.09 15.31 1.61
N PRO A 87 -5.06 14.70 2.32
CA PRO A 87 -6.29 14.24 1.69
C PRO A 87 -7.12 15.42 1.18
N LYS A 88 -7.56 15.36 -0.08
CA LYS A 88 -8.49 16.32 -0.70
C LYS A 88 -9.87 15.72 -0.95
N SER A 89 -9.92 14.42 -1.22
CA SER A 89 -11.16 13.67 -1.37
C SER A 89 -10.92 12.19 -1.08
N LYS A 90 -11.94 11.34 -1.26
CA LYS A 90 -11.83 9.88 -1.09
C LYS A 90 -10.80 9.22 -2.03
N SER A 91 -10.40 9.89 -3.12
CA SER A 91 -9.51 9.35 -4.16
C SER A 91 -8.43 10.34 -4.60
N ALA A 92 -8.27 11.47 -3.91
CA ALA A 92 -7.30 12.50 -4.29
C ALA A 92 -6.56 13.03 -3.07
N PHE A 93 -5.25 13.22 -3.25
CA PHE A 93 -4.33 13.72 -2.24
C PHE A 93 -3.41 14.77 -2.87
N GLN A 94 -2.99 15.78 -2.10
CA GLN A 94 -2.11 16.84 -2.56
C GLN A 94 -0.80 16.84 -1.75
N ARG A 95 0.33 16.96 -2.43
CA ARG A 95 1.64 17.22 -1.82
C ARG A 95 2.35 18.24 -2.70
N ASP A 96 2.84 19.32 -2.10
CA ASP A 96 3.44 20.44 -2.85
C ASP A 96 2.53 20.92 -4.00
N ASN A 97 3.09 21.03 -5.21
CA ASN A 97 2.37 21.37 -6.44
C ASN A 97 1.95 20.11 -7.21
N GLU A 98 1.68 18.99 -6.53
CA GLU A 98 1.23 17.75 -7.14
C GLU A 98 -0.08 17.27 -6.53
N THR A 99 -0.97 16.74 -7.38
CA THR A 99 -2.15 15.98 -6.97
C THR A 99 -2.00 14.53 -7.39
N LEU A 100 -2.02 13.62 -6.41
CA LEU A 100 -2.12 12.18 -6.61
C LEU A 100 -3.59 11.77 -6.63
N LYS A 101 -4.01 11.07 -7.68
CA LYS A 101 -5.32 10.43 -7.81
C LYS A 101 -5.18 8.91 -7.75
N ILE A 102 -6.05 8.28 -6.96
CA ILE A 102 -6.11 6.82 -6.81
C ILE A 102 -7.52 6.36 -7.17
N GLU A 103 -7.67 5.84 -8.38
CA GLU A 103 -8.94 5.35 -8.90
C GLU A 103 -8.96 3.82 -8.83
N ILE A 104 -10.06 3.26 -8.32
CA ILE A 104 -10.21 1.80 -8.15
C ILE A 104 -11.38 1.34 -8.99
N SER A 105 -11.12 0.45 -9.94
CA SER A 105 -12.12 -0.23 -10.76
C SER A 105 -12.00 -1.76 -10.62
N GLU A 106 -12.84 -2.50 -11.33
CA GLU A 106 -12.83 -3.95 -11.39
C GLU A 106 -12.61 -4.39 -12.84
N ASP A 107 -11.77 -5.41 -13.06
CA ASP A 107 -11.60 -6.03 -14.38
C ASP A 107 -12.66 -7.12 -14.63
N SER A 108 -12.69 -7.67 -15.84
CA SER A 108 -13.63 -8.75 -16.21
C SER A 108 -13.46 -10.04 -15.40
N LYS A 109 -12.40 -10.18 -14.60
CA LYS A 109 -12.10 -11.34 -13.76
C LYS A 109 -12.36 -11.06 -12.28
N GLY A 110 -13.02 -9.94 -11.94
CA GLY A 110 -13.33 -9.56 -10.56
C GLY A 110 -12.14 -9.01 -9.77
N ARG A 111 -10.98 -8.78 -10.41
CA ARG A 111 -9.79 -8.24 -9.75
C ARG A 111 -9.90 -6.72 -9.68
N ARG A 112 -9.42 -6.13 -8.59
CA ARG A 112 -9.35 -4.67 -8.48
C ARG A 112 -8.19 -4.15 -9.31
N VAL A 113 -8.49 -3.19 -10.17
CA VAL A 113 -7.51 -2.39 -10.90
C VAL A 113 -7.38 -1.06 -10.19
N VAL A 114 -6.16 -0.67 -9.85
CA VAL A 114 -5.85 0.61 -9.22
C VAL A 114 -5.06 1.44 -10.21
N ARG A 115 -5.57 2.61 -10.56
CA ARG A 115 -4.87 3.60 -11.37
C ARG A 115 -4.35 4.70 -10.45
N PHE A 116 -3.03 4.82 -10.43
CA PHE A 116 -2.32 5.93 -9.80
C PHE A 116 -2.04 6.98 -10.88
N SER A 117 -2.38 8.24 -10.61
CA SER A 117 -2.09 9.36 -11.51
C SER A 117 -1.56 10.53 -10.72
N VAL A 118 -0.40 11.06 -11.10
CA VAL A 118 0.14 12.30 -10.56
C VAL A 118 0.01 13.39 -11.60
N VAL A 119 -0.59 14.51 -11.20
CA VAL A 119 -0.83 15.67 -12.06
C VAL A 119 -0.27 16.92 -11.37
N PRO A 120 0.45 17.80 -12.08
CA PRO A 120 0.86 19.09 -11.55
C PRO A 120 -0.34 19.97 -11.22
N GLN A 121 -0.26 20.67 -10.09
CA GLN A 121 -1.20 21.70 -9.69
C GLN A 121 -0.60 23.05 -10.09
N ARG A 122 -1.36 23.81 -10.89
CA ARG A 122 -1.01 25.18 -11.29
C ARG A 122 -1.13 26.14 -10.12
#